data_AF-A0ABD1V8X3-F1
#
_entry.id   AF-A0ABD1V8X3-F1
#
_cell.length_a   1.000
_cell.length_b   1.000
_cell.length_c   1.000
_cell.angle_alpha   90.00
_cell.angle_beta   90.00
_cell.angle_gamma   90.00
#
_symmetry.space_group_name_H-M   'P 1'
#
loop_
_entity.id
_entity.type
_entity.pdbx_description
1 polymer ?
#
loop_
_entity_poly.entity_id
_entity_poly.type
_entity_poly.pdbx_seq_one_letter_code
_entity_poly.pdbx_strand_id
1 'polypeptide(L)'
;MWFKISGKLLRFSVEEFCVSTGLKCIGCDDLSKMKSGRPVLQQRYFSHLKCIYRQDMEDVFKSMPANSTDGDVVKIGMLYLITSFLFTTPYKKQVTDATFSLIESEDLETYVWGKELFKNTFNYLKIATTKRTYDETTKKDIFTYRLYRFPLAFQIWIYESLPSIDGKIYKRLEYTWPRILNWTNYATRVIVGQLERLNFDLADVS
;
A
#
# COMPACT_ATOMS: atom_id res chain seq x y z
N MET A 1 -12.10 -11.90 -9.43
CA MET A 1 -11.96 -11.71 -10.89
C MET A 1 -11.25 -12.93 -11.44
N TRP A 2 -11.67 -13.39 -12.62
CA TRP A 2 -11.11 -14.58 -13.25
C TRP A 2 -10.14 -14.19 -14.36
N PHE A 3 -9.02 -14.91 -14.44
CA PHE A 3 -7.96 -14.72 -15.42
C PHE A 3 -7.64 -16.04 -16.08
N LYS A 4 -7.51 -16.05 -17.41
CA LYS A 4 -7.01 -17.21 -18.16
C LYS A 4 -5.52 -17.03 -18.39
N ILE A 5 -4.69 -17.79 -17.67
CA ILE A 5 -3.23 -17.70 -17.75
C ILE A 5 -2.67 -19.09 -18.04
N SER A 6 -1.84 -19.22 -19.07
CA SER A 6 -1.25 -20.49 -19.51
C SER A 6 -2.27 -21.63 -19.66
N GLY A 7 -3.46 -21.30 -20.19
CA GLY A 7 -4.56 -22.25 -20.39
C GLY A 7 -5.37 -22.59 -19.14
N LYS A 8 -4.94 -22.17 -17.95
CA LYS A 8 -5.65 -22.37 -16.68
C LYS A 8 -6.51 -21.16 -16.33
N LEU A 9 -7.68 -21.43 -15.75
CA LEU A 9 -8.56 -20.39 -15.22
C LEU A 9 -8.24 -20.19 -13.73
N LEU A 10 -7.77 -18.99 -13.38
CA LEU A 10 -7.34 -18.62 -12.04
C LEU A 10 -8.19 -17.48 -11.50
N ARG A 11 -8.48 -17.48 -10.20
CA ARG A 11 -9.29 -16.45 -9.55
C ARG A 11 -8.43 -15.62 -8.61
N PHE A 12 -8.53 -14.30 -8.74
CA PHE A 12 -8.05 -13.35 -7.75
C PHE A 12 -9.25 -12.73 -7.04
N SER A 13 -9.49 -13.13 -5.79
CA SER A 13 -10.57 -12.64 -4.93
C SER A 13 -10.00 -12.02 -3.64
N VAL A 14 -10.89 -11.67 -2.72
CA VAL A 14 -10.50 -11.11 -1.42
C VAL A 14 -9.70 -12.11 -0.59
N GLU A 15 -9.93 -13.42 -0.78
CA GLU A 15 -9.22 -14.49 -0.07
C GLU A 15 -7.75 -14.51 -0.46
N GLU A 16 -7.46 -14.55 -1.76
CA GLU A 16 -6.09 -14.53 -2.27
C GLU A 16 -5.37 -13.21 -1.91
N PHE A 17 -6.11 -12.08 -1.90
CA PHE A 17 -5.58 -10.81 -1.43
C PHE A 17 -5.23 -10.84 0.07
N CYS A 18 -6.12 -11.37 0.92
CA CYS A 18 -5.91 -11.49 2.36
C CYS A 18 -4.69 -12.37 2.66
N VAL A 19 -4.57 -13.51 1.97
CA VAL A 19 -3.42 -14.43 2.12
C VAL A 19 -2.12 -13.77 1.68
N SER A 20 -2.12 -13.07 0.54
CA SER A 20 -0.92 -12.44 -0.02
C SER A 20 -0.38 -11.31 0.86
N THR A 21 -1.28 -10.56 1.51
CA THR A 21 -0.94 -9.33 2.26
C THR A 21 -0.87 -9.53 3.76
N GLY A 22 -1.56 -10.54 4.29
CA GLY A 22 -1.78 -10.72 5.73
C GLY A 22 -2.74 -9.68 6.34
N LEU A 23 -3.32 -8.79 5.54
CA LEU A 23 -4.19 -7.72 6.04
C LEU A 23 -5.61 -8.21 6.30
N LYS A 24 -6.22 -7.69 7.36
CA LYS A 24 -7.62 -8.00 7.71
C LYS A 24 -8.56 -7.47 6.62
N CYS A 25 -9.29 -8.39 5.97
CA CYS A 25 -10.19 -8.08 4.86
C CYS A 25 -11.69 -8.17 5.21
N ILE A 26 -12.03 -8.64 6.42
CA ILE A 26 -13.41 -8.89 6.85
C ILE A 26 -13.72 -8.04 8.09
N GLY A 27 -14.85 -7.34 8.06
CA GLY A 27 -15.34 -6.48 9.14
C GLY A 27 -15.81 -5.10 8.64
N CYS A 28 -15.90 -4.14 9.55
CA CYS A 28 -16.40 -2.78 9.29
C CYS A 28 -15.25 -1.84 8.90
N ASP A 29 -15.35 -1.23 7.71
CA ASP A 29 -14.43 -0.23 7.13
C ASP A 29 -14.99 1.20 7.23
N ASP A 30 -15.96 1.43 8.13
CA ASP A 30 -16.68 2.69 8.18
C ASP A 30 -15.94 3.74 9.01
N LEU A 31 -15.15 4.56 8.32
CA LEU A 31 -14.45 5.70 8.90
C LEU A 31 -15.38 6.83 9.37
N SER A 32 -16.67 6.84 8.97
CA SER A 32 -17.61 7.87 9.42
C SER A 32 -17.92 7.79 10.92
N LYS A 33 -17.59 6.66 11.55
CA LYS A 33 -17.70 6.45 13.00
C LYS A 33 -16.59 7.10 13.80
N MET A 34 -15.52 7.55 13.14
CA MET A 34 -14.41 8.22 13.80
C MET A 34 -14.86 9.58 14.32
N LYS A 35 -14.59 9.86 15.60
CA LYS A 35 -15.15 10.99 16.35
C LYS A 35 -14.96 12.34 15.65
N SER A 36 -15.95 13.21 15.83
CA SER A 36 -15.99 14.60 15.37
C SER A 36 -15.17 15.50 16.30
N GLY A 37 -13.91 15.73 15.92
CA GLY A 37 -13.00 16.71 16.52
C GLY A 37 -11.73 16.78 15.68
N ARG A 38 -10.98 17.89 15.71
CA ARG A 38 -9.68 17.94 15.03
C ARG A 38 -8.70 17.00 15.75
N PRO A 39 -8.11 16.00 15.07
CA PRO A 39 -7.11 15.10 15.63
C PRO A 39 -5.94 15.85 16.29
N VAL A 40 -5.41 15.33 17.39
CA VAL A 40 -4.38 16.04 18.20
C VAL A 40 -3.07 16.14 17.43
N LEU A 41 -2.64 15.06 16.78
CA LEU A 41 -1.49 14.99 15.89
C LEU A 41 -1.58 16.02 14.76
N GLN A 42 -2.77 16.14 14.16
CA GLN A 42 -3.00 17.11 13.10
C GLN A 42 -2.78 18.54 13.61
N GLN A 43 -3.28 18.86 14.80
CA GLN A 43 -3.06 20.18 15.41
C GLN A 43 -1.60 20.41 15.79
N ARG A 44 -0.93 19.39 16.33
CA ARG A 44 0.45 19.52 16.83
C ARG A 44 1.48 19.66 15.71
N TYR A 45 1.35 18.86 14.65
CA TYR A 45 2.38 18.75 13.62
C TYR A 45 1.98 19.40 12.29
N PHE A 46 0.69 19.64 12.05
CA PHE A 46 0.19 20.12 10.75
C PHE A 46 -0.68 21.38 10.85
N SER A 47 -0.73 22.07 11.99
CA SER A 47 -1.58 23.26 12.19
C SER A 47 -1.30 24.42 11.25
N HIS A 48 -0.07 24.51 10.73
CA HIS A 48 0.34 25.54 9.76
C HIS A 48 -0.21 25.27 8.35
N LEU A 49 -0.76 24.08 8.09
CA LEU A 49 -1.25 23.66 6.78
C LEU A 49 -2.77 23.72 6.73
N LYS A 50 -3.30 24.28 5.63
CA LYS A 50 -4.74 24.28 5.34
C LYS A 50 -5.23 22.92 4.85
N CYS A 51 -4.43 22.27 4.02
CA CYS A 51 -4.69 20.93 3.49
C CYS A 51 -3.41 20.11 3.65
N ILE A 52 -3.58 18.82 3.98
CA ILE A 52 -2.47 17.92 4.27
C ILE A 52 -2.45 16.84 3.20
N TYR A 53 -1.31 16.67 2.55
CA TYR A 53 -1.09 15.73 1.46
C TYR A 53 0.01 14.73 1.84
N ARG A 54 0.22 13.75 0.95
CA ARG A 54 1.25 12.71 1.13
C ARG A 54 2.66 13.29 1.35
N GLN A 55 3.00 14.40 0.71
CA GLN A 55 4.33 15.00 0.84
C GLN A 55 4.52 15.62 2.22
N ASP A 56 3.49 16.29 2.75
CA ASP A 56 3.56 16.88 4.09
C ASP A 56 3.80 15.80 5.16
N MET A 57 3.25 14.60 4.98
CA MET A 57 3.52 13.45 5.86
C MET A 57 4.98 13.02 5.80
N GLU A 58 5.55 12.97 4.61
CA GLU A 58 6.96 12.61 4.40
C GLU A 58 7.88 13.66 5.02
N ASP A 59 7.57 14.93 4.82
CA ASP A 59 8.36 16.04 5.33
C ASP A 59 8.30 16.08 6.86
N VAL A 60 7.12 15.95 7.46
CA VAL A 60 6.96 15.89 8.93
C VAL A 60 7.66 14.66 9.51
N PHE A 61 7.51 13.48 8.90
CA PHE A 61 8.18 12.26 9.38
C PHE A 61 9.71 12.41 9.41
N LYS A 62 10.30 13.03 8.37
CA LYS A 62 11.76 13.25 8.29
C LYS A 62 12.27 14.40 9.17
N SER A 63 11.43 15.37 9.48
CA SER A 63 11.81 16.59 10.22
C SER A 63 11.22 16.63 11.64
N MET A 64 10.82 15.48 12.18
CA MET A 64 10.23 15.41 13.51
C MET A 64 11.17 15.99 14.58
N PRO A 65 10.66 16.88 15.45
CA PRO A 65 11.46 17.45 16.53
C PRO A 65 12.04 16.37 17.44
N ALA A 66 13.30 16.51 17.85
CA ALA A 66 13.99 15.55 18.72
C ALA A 66 13.32 15.34 20.09
N ASN A 67 12.51 16.31 20.54
CA ASN A 67 11.74 16.24 21.78
C ASN A 67 10.32 15.69 21.59
N SER A 68 10.01 15.12 20.42
CA SER A 68 8.72 14.47 20.18
C SER A 68 8.58 13.20 21.01
N THR A 69 7.35 12.86 21.38
CA THR A 69 7.09 11.62 22.11
C THR A 69 7.19 10.42 21.18
N ASP A 70 7.67 9.28 21.68
CA ASP A 70 7.74 8.02 20.92
C ASP A 70 6.37 7.64 20.32
N GLY A 71 5.29 7.87 21.07
CA GLY A 71 3.93 7.62 20.60
C GLY A 71 3.54 8.48 19.39
N ASP A 72 3.97 9.74 19.34
CA ASP A 72 3.73 10.60 18.17
C ASP A 72 4.60 10.16 16.98
N VAL A 73 5.87 9.82 17.22
CA VAL A 73 6.79 9.32 16.17
C VAL A 73 6.22 8.09 15.49
N VAL A 74 5.75 7.12 16.28
CA VAL A 74 5.14 5.88 15.77
C VAL A 74 3.90 6.19 14.93
N LYS A 75 3.01 7.06 15.42
CA LYS A 75 1.76 7.40 14.71
C LYS A 75 2.02 8.18 13.42
N ILE A 76 2.97 9.12 13.41
CA ILE A 76 3.39 9.82 12.18
C ILE A 76 4.03 8.84 11.20
N GLY A 77 4.87 7.92 11.67
CA GLY A 77 5.44 6.85 10.85
C GLY A 77 4.36 5.96 10.23
N MET A 78 3.34 5.57 11.00
CA MET A 78 2.20 4.82 10.49
C MET A 78 1.41 5.60 9.44
N LEU A 79 1.12 6.89 9.67
CA LEU A 79 0.47 7.75 8.68
C LEU A 79 1.28 7.84 7.39
N TYR A 80 2.60 8.00 7.49
CA TYR A 80 3.50 8.00 6.34
C TYR A 80 3.43 6.67 5.58
N LEU A 81 3.48 5.53 6.28
CA LEU A 81 3.37 4.19 5.68
C LEU A 81 2.01 3.97 4.99
N ILE A 82 0.92 4.35 5.65
CA ILE A 82 -0.45 4.21 5.13
C ILE A 82 -0.62 5.07 3.87
N THR A 83 -0.24 6.34 3.92
CA THR A 83 -0.46 7.29 2.81
C THR A 83 0.49 7.06 1.64
N SER A 84 1.74 6.66 1.91
CA SER A 84 2.74 6.43 0.87
C SER A 84 2.69 5.02 0.29
N PHE A 85 2.60 3.98 1.12
CA PHE A 85 2.70 2.60 0.65
C PHE A 85 1.33 1.95 0.45
N LEU A 86 0.44 1.96 1.44
CA LEU A 86 -0.82 1.24 1.35
C LEU A 86 -1.77 1.90 0.34
N PHE A 87 -2.03 3.20 0.50
CA PHE A 87 -3.00 3.90 -0.33
C PHE A 87 -2.42 4.63 -1.52
N THR A 88 -1.09 4.53 -1.75
CA THR A 88 -0.27 5.27 -2.74
C THR A 88 -1.10 6.32 -3.45
N THR A 89 -1.47 7.35 -2.70
CA THR A 89 -2.44 8.30 -3.21
C THR A 89 -1.75 9.17 -4.25
N PRO A 90 -2.45 9.61 -5.30
CA PRO A 90 -1.91 10.67 -6.14
C PRO A 90 -1.48 11.83 -5.22
N TYR A 91 -0.36 12.49 -5.52
CA TYR A 91 0.20 13.59 -4.73
C TYR A 91 -0.83 14.67 -4.33
N LYS A 92 -1.92 14.78 -5.10
CA LYS A 92 -2.99 15.77 -4.93
C LYS A 92 -4.16 15.31 -4.04
N LYS A 93 -4.20 14.06 -3.55
CA LYS A 93 -5.29 13.61 -2.67
C LYS A 93 -4.96 13.98 -1.22
N GLN A 94 -5.87 14.73 -0.60
CA GLN A 94 -5.76 15.15 0.79
C GLN A 94 -5.92 13.95 1.74
N VAL A 95 -5.13 13.93 2.81
CA VAL A 95 -5.30 13.03 3.96
C VAL A 95 -6.43 13.57 4.82
N THR A 96 -7.40 12.72 5.15
CA THR A 96 -8.63 13.16 5.84
C THR A 96 -8.43 13.14 7.35
N ASP A 97 -9.17 14.01 8.05
CA ASP A 97 -9.23 14.01 9.52
C ASP A 97 -9.63 12.63 10.07
N ALA A 98 -10.48 11.88 9.36
CA ALA A 98 -10.85 10.52 9.74
C ALA A 98 -9.65 9.53 9.73
N THR A 99 -8.68 9.70 8.82
CA THR A 99 -7.44 8.88 8.84
C THR A 99 -6.62 9.18 10.07
N PHE A 100 -6.48 10.44 10.46
CA PHE A 100 -5.79 10.82 11.69
C PHE A 100 -6.53 10.31 12.92
N SER A 101 -7.85 10.49 13.00
CA SER A 101 -8.66 9.99 14.11
C SER A 101 -8.56 8.48 14.29
N LEU A 102 -8.48 7.71 13.20
CA LEU A 102 -8.26 6.27 13.25
C LEU A 102 -6.88 5.91 13.83
N ILE A 103 -5.84 6.67 13.49
CA ILE A 103 -4.47 6.42 14.00
C ILE A 103 -4.33 6.75 15.48
N GLU A 104 -5.12 7.71 15.96
CA GLU A 104 -5.17 8.08 17.36
C GLU A 104 -6.12 7.20 18.19
N SER A 105 -6.95 6.38 17.55
CA SER A 105 -7.92 5.53 18.24
C SER A 105 -7.41 4.11 18.48
N GLU A 106 -8.04 3.44 19.44
CA GLU A 106 -7.81 2.02 19.73
C GLU A 106 -8.35 1.12 18.60
N ASP A 107 -9.18 1.66 17.69
CA ASP A 107 -9.74 0.90 16.56
C ASP A 107 -8.69 0.59 15.48
N LEU A 108 -7.52 1.24 15.52
CA LEU A 108 -6.44 1.07 14.53
C LEU A 108 -6.08 -0.41 14.30
N GLU A 109 -5.95 -1.17 15.38
CA GLU A 109 -5.54 -2.58 15.34
C GLU A 109 -6.61 -3.49 14.73
N THR A 110 -7.88 -3.12 14.90
CA THR A 110 -9.01 -3.93 14.42
C THR A 110 -9.54 -3.50 13.06
N TYR A 111 -9.10 -2.33 12.57
CA TYR A 111 -9.52 -1.77 11.29
C TYR A 111 -9.14 -2.66 10.12
N VAL A 112 -10.07 -2.75 9.17
CA VAL A 112 -10.01 -3.73 8.07
C VAL A 112 -9.31 -3.17 6.84
N TRP A 113 -8.05 -2.74 7.02
CA TRP A 113 -7.20 -2.16 5.96
C TRP A 113 -7.26 -2.93 4.63
N GLY A 114 -7.23 -4.27 4.72
CA GLY A 114 -7.24 -5.15 3.57
C GLY A 114 -8.52 -5.06 2.75
N LYS A 115 -9.67 -4.76 3.38
CA LYS A 115 -10.96 -4.64 2.69
C LYS A 115 -10.99 -3.42 1.76
N GLU A 116 -10.54 -2.28 2.28
CA GLU A 116 -10.49 -1.03 1.51
C GLU A 116 -9.45 -1.12 0.37
N LEU A 117 -8.27 -1.67 0.68
CA LEU A 117 -7.22 -1.89 -0.31
C LEU A 117 -7.65 -2.88 -1.40
N PHE A 118 -8.31 -3.97 -1.04
CA PHE A 118 -8.83 -4.92 -2.02
C PHE A 118 -9.85 -4.25 -2.95
N LYS A 119 -10.82 -3.50 -2.43
CA LYS A 119 -11.79 -2.75 -3.25
C LYS A 119 -11.09 -1.84 -4.25
N ASN A 120 -10.09 -1.08 -3.78
CA ASN A 120 -9.29 -0.21 -4.63
C ASN A 120 -8.55 -1.01 -5.70
N THR A 121 -7.72 -1.98 -5.33
CA THR A 121 -6.95 -2.82 -6.26
C THR A 121 -7.85 -3.51 -7.28
N PHE A 122 -8.99 -4.05 -6.84
CA PHE A 122 -9.96 -4.71 -7.71
C PHE A 122 -10.56 -3.75 -8.75
N ASN A 123 -10.93 -2.53 -8.34
CA ASN A 123 -11.47 -1.52 -9.25
C ASN A 123 -10.44 -1.10 -10.31
N TYR A 124 -9.18 -0.89 -9.93
CA TYR A 124 -8.12 -0.55 -10.89
C TYR A 124 -7.80 -1.71 -11.83
N LEU A 125 -7.77 -2.94 -11.33
CA LEU A 125 -7.60 -4.12 -12.18
C LEU A 125 -8.76 -4.23 -13.19
N LYS A 126 -10.00 -4.02 -12.76
CA LYS A 126 -11.16 -4.00 -13.66
C LYS A 126 -10.99 -2.95 -14.76
N ILE A 127 -10.64 -1.72 -14.39
CA ILE A 127 -10.38 -0.63 -15.35
C ILE A 127 -9.24 -1.02 -16.31
N ALA A 128 -8.13 -1.57 -15.82
CA ALA A 128 -6.99 -1.97 -16.64
C ALA A 128 -7.36 -3.08 -17.65
N THR A 129 -8.27 -3.99 -17.27
CA THR A 129 -8.75 -5.06 -18.15
C THR A 129 -9.84 -4.65 -19.14
N THR A 130 -10.49 -3.50 -18.95
CA THR A 130 -11.58 -3.03 -19.82
C THR A 130 -11.20 -1.82 -20.66
N LYS A 131 -10.31 -0.94 -20.16
CA LYS A 131 -9.93 0.30 -20.83
C LYS A 131 -8.87 0.05 -21.89
N ARG A 132 -9.27 0.26 -23.14
CA ARG A 132 -8.39 0.26 -24.31
C ARG A 132 -8.02 1.69 -24.66
N THR A 133 -6.78 1.88 -25.08
CA THR A 133 -6.27 3.15 -25.56
C THR A 133 -5.71 2.88 -26.93
N TYR A 134 -6.18 3.62 -27.92
CA TYR A 134 -5.65 3.49 -29.26
C TYR A 134 -4.22 4.04 -29.27
N ASP A 135 -3.27 3.17 -29.62
CA ASP A 135 -1.89 3.56 -29.83
C ASP A 135 -1.70 3.92 -31.30
N GLU A 136 -1.46 5.20 -31.57
CA GLU A 136 -1.22 5.74 -32.90
C GLU A 136 0.04 5.15 -33.57
N THR A 137 1.04 4.75 -32.77
CA THR A 137 2.30 4.19 -33.30
C THR A 137 2.13 2.74 -33.76
N THR A 138 1.40 1.92 -33.01
CA THR A 138 1.14 0.52 -33.37
C THR A 138 -0.18 0.31 -34.12
N LYS A 139 -0.98 1.38 -34.28
CA LYS A 139 -2.34 1.40 -34.88
C LYS A 139 -3.26 0.32 -34.28
N LYS A 140 -3.15 0.09 -32.98
CA LYS A 140 -3.90 -0.94 -32.26
C LYS A 140 -4.40 -0.41 -30.92
N ASP A 141 -5.50 -0.97 -30.47
CA ASP A 141 -5.95 -0.80 -29.09
C ASP A 141 -4.99 -1.53 -28.15
N ILE A 142 -4.30 -0.77 -27.29
CA ILE A 142 -3.47 -1.28 -26.22
C ILE A 142 -4.19 -1.08 -24.88
N PHE A 143 -4.12 -2.08 -24.02
CA PHE A 143 -4.58 -1.95 -22.64
C PHE A 143 -3.67 -0.99 -21.86
N THR A 144 -4.25 -0.01 -21.17
CA THR A 144 -3.47 0.84 -20.25
C THR A 144 -3.32 0.14 -18.91
N TYR A 145 -2.23 -0.61 -18.74
CA TYR A 145 -1.92 -1.39 -17.53
C TYR A 145 -1.42 -0.55 -16.34
N ARG A 146 -1.90 0.69 -16.18
CA ARG A 146 -1.51 1.50 -15.01
C ARG A 146 -2.27 1.03 -13.79
N LEU A 147 -1.70 0.02 -13.11
CA LEU A 147 -2.13 -0.41 -11.79
C LEU A 147 -1.61 0.59 -10.77
N TYR A 148 -2.47 1.50 -10.33
CA TYR A 148 -2.18 2.44 -9.26
C TYR A 148 -2.42 1.78 -7.89
N ARG A 149 -1.75 2.29 -6.85
CA ARG A 149 -1.91 1.92 -5.42
C ARG A 149 -1.17 0.65 -5.02
N PHE A 150 -1.89 -0.42 -4.75
CA PHE A 150 -1.35 -1.63 -4.12
C PHE A 150 -1.38 -2.84 -5.08
N PRO A 151 -0.66 -2.79 -6.22
CA PRO A 151 -0.59 -3.92 -7.16
C PRO A 151 0.23 -5.08 -6.60
N LEU A 152 0.99 -4.87 -5.52
CA LEU A 152 1.89 -5.85 -4.93
C LEU A 152 1.18 -7.17 -4.57
N ALA A 153 -0.02 -7.09 -3.98
CA ALA A 153 -0.84 -8.27 -3.68
C ALA A 153 -1.18 -9.09 -4.93
N PHE A 154 -1.49 -8.41 -6.05
CA PHE A 154 -1.78 -9.06 -7.32
C PHE A 154 -0.51 -9.65 -7.96
N GLN A 155 0.63 -8.97 -7.83
CA GLN A 155 1.93 -9.48 -8.28
C GLN A 155 2.33 -10.77 -7.55
N ILE A 156 2.25 -10.77 -6.21
CA ILE A 156 2.53 -11.95 -5.38
C ILE A 156 1.63 -13.12 -5.79
N TRP A 157 0.34 -12.86 -5.98
CA TRP A 157 -0.59 -13.88 -6.44
C TRP A 157 -0.23 -14.46 -7.81
N ILE A 158 0.23 -13.64 -8.78
CA ILE A 158 0.74 -14.13 -10.07
C ILE A 158 1.96 -15.03 -9.87
N TYR A 159 2.90 -14.61 -9.02
CA TYR A 159 4.11 -15.39 -8.75
C TYR A 159 3.75 -16.76 -8.20
N GLU A 160 2.89 -16.82 -7.19
CA GLU A 160 2.46 -18.07 -6.58
C GLU A 160 1.61 -18.94 -7.52
N SER A 161 0.84 -18.34 -8.43
CA SER A 161 -0.02 -19.07 -9.35
C SER A 161 0.71 -19.64 -10.57
N LEU A 162 1.93 -19.16 -10.86
CA LEU A 162 2.69 -19.52 -12.07
C LEU A 162 4.13 -19.95 -11.72
N PRO A 163 4.35 -21.20 -11.28
CA PRO A 163 5.69 -21.71 -10.99
C PRO A 163 6.63 -21.69 -12.20
N SER A 164 6.10 -21.66 -13.44
CA SER A 164 6.88 -21.72 -14.68
C SER A 164 7.77 -20.50 -14.96
N ILE A 165 7.53 -19.39 -14.25
CA ILE A 165 8.28 -18.14 -14.33
C ILE A 165 9.20 -17.90 -13.12
N ASP A 166 9.21 -18.82 -12.14
CA ASP A 166 10.16 -18.82 -11.03
C ASP A 166 11.59 -19.00 -11.54
N GLY A 167 12.53 -18.28 -10.94
CA GLY A 167 13.93 -18.17 -11.36
C GLY A 167 14.16 -17.40 -12.68
N LYS A 168 13.10 -17.01 -13.41
CA LYS A 168 13.21 -16.25 -14.67
C LYS A 168 12.88 -14.77 -14.50
N ILE A 169 11.78 -14.48 -13.81
CA ILE A 169 11.26 -13.11 -13.64
C ILE A 169 11.35 -12.70 -12.17
N TYR A 170 11.06 -13.63 -11.28
CA TYR A 170 11.19 -13.47 -9.84
C TYR A 170 11.93 -14.67 -9.26
N LYS A 171 12.42 -14.54 -8.04
CA LYS A 171 12.92 -15.64 -7.24
C LYS A 171 12.30 -15.55 -5.86
N ARG A 172 11.77 -16.68 -5.38
CA ARG A 172 11.34 -16.79 -3.99
C ARG A 172 12.56 -16.87 -3.07
N LEU A 173 12.56 -16.11 -1.98
CA LEU A 173 13.69 -16.07 -1.06
C LEU A 173 13.67 -17.28 -0.10
N GLU A 174 12.68 -17.35 0.80
CA GLU A 174 12.57 -18.36 1.85
C GLU A 174 11.13 -18.57 2.33
N TYR A 175 10.70 -19.81 2.58
CA TYR A 175 9.30 -20.11 2.96
C TYR A 175 8.85 -19.56 4.32
N THR A 176 9.78 -19.10 5.15
CA THR A 176 9.55 -18.58 6.52
C THR A 176 9.19 -17.09 6.55
N TRP A 177 9.47 -16.34 5.48
CA TRP A 177 9.22 -14.90 5.43
C TRP A 177 7.76 -14.60 5.10
N PRO A 178 7.19 -13.48 5.62
CA PRO A 178 5.88 -13.00 5.20
C PRO A 178 5.79 -12.96 3.67
N ARG A 179 4.68 -13.43 3.10
CA ARG A 179 4.51 -13.57 1.64
C ARG A 179 4.85 -12.29 0.88
N ILE A 180 4.55 -11.13 1.46
CA ILE A 180 4.82 -9.82 0.86
C ILE A 180 6.32 -9.49 0.72
N LEU A 181 7.17 -10.09 1.56
CA LEU A 181 8.62 -9.87 1.57
C LEU A 181 9.39 -11.04 0.94
N ASN A 182 8.70 -12.10 0.52
CA ASN A 182 9.33 -13.35 0.13
C ASN A 182 9.74 -13.41 -1.36
N TRP A 183 9.79 -12.28 -2.04
CA TRP A 183 10.00 -12.24 -3.48
C TRP A 183 11.04 -11.19 -3.82
N THR A 184 12.04 -11.61 -4.60
CA THR A 184 12.96 -10.69 -5.27
C THR A 184 12.73 -10.73 -6.78
N ASN A 185 12.94 -9.59 -7.43
CA ASN A 185 12.80 -9.42 -8.86
C ASN A 185 14.11 -8.84 -9.40
N TYR A 186 14.63 -9.40 -10.49
CA TYR A 186 15.84 -8.92 -11.18
C TYR A 186 15.72 -7.46 -11.69
N ALA A 187 14.50 -6.97 -11.92
CA ALA A 187 14.13 -5.63 -12.36
C ALA A 187 13.67 -4.68 -11.23
N THR A 188 13.38 -5.15 -10.01
CA THR A 188 12.84 -4.29 -8.93
C THR A 188 13.75 -4.28 -7.70
N ARG A 189 14.92 -3.67 -7.83
CA ARG A 189 15.71 -3.15 -6.68
C ARG A 189 14.99 -2.02 -5.91
N VAL A 190 13.79 -1.61 -6.30
CA VAL A 190 13.15 -0.38 -5.85
C VAL A 190 12.28 -0.55 -4.58
N ILE A 191 11.51 -1.64 -4.45
CA ILE A 191 10.59 -1.80 -3.30
C ILE A 191 11.34 -2.29 -2.06
N VAL A 192 12.21 -3.29 -2.22
CA VAL A 192 13.12 -3.74 -1.15
C VAL A 192 14.09 -2.61 -0.77
N GLY A 193 14.64 -1.89 -1.76
CA GLY A 193 15.52 -0.75 -1.50
C GLY A 193 14.87 0.47 -0.84
N GLN A 194 13.53 0.58 -0.83
CA GLN A 194 12.80 1.61 -0.07
C GLN A 194 12.56 1.19 1.39
N LEU A 195 12.33 -0.12 1.64
CA LEU A 195 12.21 -0.66 2.99
C LEU A 195 13.58 -0.84 3.66
N GLU A 196 14.61 -1.24 2.93
CA GLU A 196 16.00 -1.28 3.41
C GLU A 196 16.49 0.13 3.77
N ARG A 197 16.18 1.16 2.96
CA ARG A 197 16.48 2.55 3.31
C ARG A 197 15.73 3.07 4.55
N LEU A 198 14.62 2.45 4.93
CA LEU A 198 13.92 2.74 6.19
C LEU A 198 14.45 1.89 7.36
N ASN A 199 15.28 0.88 7.09
CA ASN A 199 15.90 -0.01 8.08
C ASN A 199 17.40 0.27 8.31
N PHE A 200 17.95 1.34 7.74
CA PHE A 200 19.31 1.80 8.00
C PHE A 200 19.26 3.17 8.66
N ASP A 201 19.04 3.15 9.98
CA ASP A 201 19.66 4.06 10.98
C ASP A 201 19.49 3.50 12.41
N LEU A 202 19.40 2.17 12.55
CA LEU A 202 19.51 1.49 13.85
C LEU A 202 20.71 0.53 13.83
N ALA A 203 21.90 1.11 13.70
CA ALA A 203 23.16 0.51 14.13
C ALA A 203 24.22 1.61 14.24
N ASP A 204 24.32 2.21 15.43
CA ASP A 204 25.60 2.35 16.14
C ASP A 204 25.36 3.11 17.45
N VAL A 205 24.90 2.37 18.47
CA VAL A 205 25.23 2.70 19.85
C VAL A 205 25.93 1.47 20.40
N SER A 206 27.25 1.64 20.52
CA SER A 206 28.12 0.78 21.34
C SER A 206 27.88 1.05 22.81
#